data_AF-A0A1B6LS78-F1
#
_entry.id   AF-A0A1B6LS78-F1
#
_cell.length_a   1.000
_cell.length_b   1.000
_cell.length_c   1.000
_cell.angle_alpha   90.00
_cell.angle_beta   90.00
_cell.angle_gamma   90.00
#
_symmetry.space_group_name_H-M   'P 1'
#
loop_
_entity.id
_entity.type
_entity.pdbx_description
1 polymer ?
#
loop_
_entity_poly.entity_id
_entity_poly.type
_entity_poly.pdbx_seq_one_letter_code
_entity_poly.pdbx_strand_id
1 'polypeptide(L)'
;MRLYKNRPKMTFDDTSAPSDQEFELHPDTTGTLEYSTTVVKFSSVYHLSIHIPRNFGAESTKVYYIGLRGEFTQAHRHGVTICTYEARPNIADHKTENADHVNYQIQ
;
A
#
# COMPACT_ATOMS: atom_id res chain seq x y z
N MET A 1 19.50 1.64 -10.92
CA MET A 1 18.15 2.16 -10.61
C MET A 1 17.71 1.57 -9.29
N ARG A 2 17.16 2.40 -8.41
CA ARG A 2 16.67 1.99 -7.09
C ARG A 2 15.15 2.14 -7.03
N LEU A 3 14.48 1.15 -6.48
CA LEU A 3 13.04 1.16 -6.25
C LEU A 3 12.75 1.25 -4.76
N TYR A 4 11.77 2.09 -4.42
CA TYR A 4 11.26 2.25 -3.07
C TYR A 4 9.75 2.07 -3.06
N LYS A 5 9.28 1.21 -2.16
CA LYS A 5 7.90 0.81 -2.01
C LYS A 5 7.27 1.50 -0.78
N ASN A 6 6.04 1.98 -0.94
CA ASN A 6 5.17 2.47 0.13
C ASN A 6 5.74 3.61 0.97
N ARG A 7 6.61 4.44 0.38
CA ARG A 7 7.12 5.68 0.98
C ARG A 7 6.44 6.89 0.32
N PRO A 8 5.37 7.44 0.90
CA PRO A 8 4.69 8.59 0.33
C PRO A 8 5.59 9.83 0.39
N LYS A 9 5.52 10.69 -0.64
CA LYS A 9 6.23 11.98 -0.72
C LYS A 9 7.76 11.87 -0.55
N MET A 10 8.34 10.81 -1.08
CA MET A 10 9.79 10.59 -1.02
C MET A 10 10.56 11.71 -1.73
N THR A 11 11.61 12.19 -1.08
CA THR A 11 12.53 13.24 -1.56
C THR A 11 13.89 12.65 -1.91
N PHE A 12 14.82 13.49 -2.41
CA PHE A 12 16.18 13.04 -2.71
C PHE A 12 17.00 12.72 -1.45
N ASP A 13 16.73 13.36 -0.32
CA ASP A 13 17.44 13.10 0.94
C ASP A 13 17.13 11.68 1.47
N ASP A 14 15.90 11.21 1.23
CA ASP A 14 15.42 9.88 1.60
C ASP A 14 16.10 8.75 0.81
N THR A 15 16.82 9.06 -0.28
CA THR A 15 17.49 8.06 -1.12
C THR A 15 18.72 7.43 -0.46
N SER A 16 19.18 8.00 0.66
CA SER A 16 20.23 7.44 1.52
C SER A 16 19.79 6.16 2.25
N ALA A 17 18.48 6.01 2.48
CA ALA A 17 17.91 4.81 3.08
C ALA A 17 18.02 3.60 2.13
N PRO A 18 18.07 2.36 2.68
CA PRO A 18 18.12 1.17 1.85
C PRO A 18 16.89 1.09 0.93
N SER A 19 17.15 0.82 -0.35
CA SER A 19 16.12 0.55 -1.36
C SER A 19 15.56 -0.86 -1.22
N ASP A 20 14.29 -1.04 -1.58
CA ASP A 20 13.64 -2.36 -1.54
C ASP A 20 14.24 -3.30 -2.59
N GLN A 21 14.59 -2.75 -3.76
CA GLN A 21 15.29 -3.46 -4.82
C GLN A 21 16.12 -2.49 -5.68
N GLU A 22 17.31 -2.95 -6.08
CA GLU A 22 18.22 -2.22 -6.96
C GLU A 22 18.48 -3.04 -8.23
N PHE A 23 18.57 -2.34 -9.36
CA PHE A 23 18.82 -2.91 -10.67
C PHE A 23 20.00 -2.20 -11.32
N GLU A 24 20.85 -2.97 -12.00
CA GLU A 24 21.80 -2.41 -12.96
C GLU A 24 21.07 -2.13 -14.26
N LEU A 25 20.97 -0.85 -14.61
CA LEU A 25 20.35 -0.45 -15.86
C LEU A 25 21.26 -0.81 -17.03
N HIS A 26 20.67 -1.24 -18.13
CA HIS A 26 21.33 -1.46 -19.41
C HIS A 26 20.75 -0.53 -20.48
N PRO A 27 21.55 -0.10 -21.47
CA PRO A 27 21.05 0.68 -22.59
C PRO A 27 20.02 -0.12 -23.38
N ASP A 28 18.85 0.47 -23.60
CA ASP A 28 17.77 -0.13 -24.38
C ASP A 28 17.16 0.91 -25.31
N THR A 29 17.49 0.82 -26.59
CA THR A 29 16.98 1.72 -27.64
C THR A 29 15.63 1.28 -28.19
N THR A 30 15.25 0.01 -27.97
CA THR A 30 14.01 -0.58 -28.50
C THR A 30 12.87 -0.58 -27.48
N GLY A 31 13.16 -0.36 -26.19
CA GLY A 31 12.17 -0.32 -25.11
C GLY A 31 11.61 -1.69 -24.76
N THR A 32 12.36 -2.75 -25.04
CA THR A 32 11.98 -4.15 -24.85
C THR A 32 12.47 -4.73 -23.52
N LEU A 33 13.37 -4.03 -22.83
CA LEU A 33 14.01 -4.52 -21.62
C LEU A 33 13.07 -4.39 -20.42
N GLU A 34 12.78 -5.53 -19.80
CA GLU A 34 11.94 -5.62 -18.61
C GLU A 34 12.79 -5.93 -17.37
N TYR A 35 12.56 -5.19 -16.29
CA TYR A 35 13.22 -5.42 -15.00
C TYR A 35 12.25 -6.05 -14.01
N SER A 36 12.41 -7.35 -13.78
CA SER A 36 11.52 -8.11 -12.89
C SER A 36 11.76 -7.79 -11.42
N THR A 37 10.71 -7.32 -10.73
CA THR A 37 10.71 -7.14 -9.28
C THR A 37 10.54 -8.45 -8.53
N THR A 38 11.09 -8.55 -7.32
CA THR A 38 10.81 -9.69 -6.44
C THR A 38 9.36 -9.62 -5.97
N VAL A 39 8.53 -10.57 -6.40
CA VAL A 39 7.08 -10.60 -6.11
C VAL A 39 6.78 -10.51 -4.61
N VAL A 40 7.54 -11.22 -3.78
CA VAL A 40 7.37 -11.19 -2.31
C VAL A 40 7.58 -9.79 -1.73
N LYS A 41 8.54 -9.03 -2.28
CA LYS A 41 8.80 -7.65 -1.84
C LYS A 41 7.74 -6.69 -2.36
N PHE A 42 7.24 -6.89 -3.58
CA PHE A 42 6.34 -5.97 -4.29
C PHE A 42 4.87 -6.46 -4.34
N SER A 43 4.46 -7.35 -3.44
CA SER A 43 3.10 -7.91 -3.38
C SER A 43 1.99 -6.89 -3.05
N SER A 44 2.32 -5.72 -2.50
CA SER A 44 1.32 -4.73 -2.05
C SER A 44 1.85 -3.30 -2.19
N VAL A 45 1.76 -2.73 -3.38
CA VAL A 45 2.33 -1.41 -3.71
C VAL A 45 1.23 -0.36 -3.76
N TYR A 46 1.31 0.65 -2.91
CA TYR A 46 0.43 1.82 -2.90
C TYR A 46 1.15 3.09 -3.37
N HIS A 47 2.45 3.18 -3.09
CA HIS A 47 3.32 4.25 -3.57
C HIS A 47 4.59 3.60 -4.13
N LEU A 48 4.98 3.97 -5.35
CA LEU A 48 6.21 3.50 -5.99
C LEU A 48 7.07 4.71 -6.34
N SER A 49 8.29 4.75 -5.80
CA SER A 49 9.28 5.76 -6.15
C SER A 49 10.43 5.11 -6.90
N ILE A 50 10.73 5.63 -8.09
CA ILE A 50 11.79 5.14 -8.98
C ILE A 50 12.92 6.17 -8.98
N HIS A 51 14.09 5.79 -8.49
CA HIS A 51 15.26 6.66 -8.44
C HIS A 51 16.34 6.18 -9.42
N ILE A 52 16.77 7.07 -10.32
CA ILE A 52 17.80 6.80 -11.32
C ILE A 52 19.01 7.69 -11.01
N PRO A 53 19.98 7.22 -10.20
CA PRO A 53 21.07 8.05 -9.69
C PRO A 53 22.18 8.34 -10.72
N ARG A 54 22.31 7.50 -11.75
CA ARG A 54 23.37 7.61 -12.76
C ARG A 54 22.88 7.07 -14.11
N ASN A 55 23.49 7.55 -15.19
CA ASN A 55 23.31 7.06 -16.56
C ASN A 55 24.61 6.47 -17.13
N PHE A 56 24.64 6.25 -18.44
CA PHE A 56 25.74 5.62 -19.17
C PHE A 56 26.84 6.59 -19.62
N GLY A 57 27.17 7.60 -18.82
CA GLY A 57 28.24 8.57 -19.11
C GLY A 57 27.81 9.79 -19.95
N ALA A 58 26.50 9.99 -20.11
CA ALA A 58 25.95 11.18 -20.76
C ALA A 58 25.69 12.29 -19.73
N GLU A 59 25.60 13.54 -20.19
CA GLU A 59 25.29 14.68 -19.33
C GLU A 59 23.84 14.62 -18.79
N SER A 60 22.89 14.14 -19.61
CA SER A 60 21.48 14.08 -19.26
C SER A 60 20.91 12.67 -19.42
N THR A 61 20.01 12.31 -18.51
CA THR A 61 19.25 11.06 -18.57
C THR A 61 17.87 11.34 -19.14
N LYS A 62 17.52 10.69 -20.25
CA LYS A 62 16.19 10.78 -20.86
C LYS A 62 15.46 9.45 -20.70
N VAL A 63 14.27 9.50 -20.10
CA VAL A 63 13.40 8.34 -19.95
C VAL A 63 12.20 8.54 -20.86
N TYR A 64 12.09 7.71 -21.90
CA TYR A 64 11.02 7.82 -22.89
C TYR A 64 9.74 7.11 -22.44
N TYR A 65 9.88 5.97 -21.79
CA TYR A 65 8.76 5.12 -21.41
C TYR A 65 9.03 4.37 -20.10
N ILE A 66 7.99 4.21 -19.29
CA ILE A 66 7.97 3.37 -18.09
C ILE A 66 6.71 2.52 -18.15
N GLY A 67 6.88 1.21 -18.37
CA GLY A 67 5.80 0.23 -18.28
C GLY A 67 5.76 -0.42 -16.91
N LEU A 68 4.63 -0.36 -16.23
CA LEU A 68 4.40 -1.10 -14.99
C LEU A 68 3.46 -2.27 -15.28
N ARG A 69 3.89 -3.48 -14.94
CA ARG A 69 3.10 -4.72 -15.11
C ARG A 69 2.75 -5.28 -13.73
N GLY A 70 1.49 -5.64 -13.56
CA GLY A 70 1.00 -6.21 -12.32
C GLY A 70 -0.52 -6.36 -12.35
N GLU A 71 -1.05 -6.96 -11.30
CA GLU A 71 -2.48 -7.07 -11.09
C GLU A 71 -2.95 -5.95 -10.16
N PHE A 72 -4.05 -5.30 -10.53
CA PHE A 72 -4.68 -4.32 -9.66
C PHE A 72 -5.51 -5.04 -8.59
N THR A 73 -5.35 -4.62 -7.33
CA THR A 73 -6.21 -5.01 -6.24
C THR A 73 -6.71 -3.76 -5.52
N GLN A 74 -8.01 -3.68 -5.23
CA GLN A 74 -8.59 -2.54 -4.54
C GLN A 74 -8.00 -2.41 -3.13
N ALA A 75 -7.41 -1.25 -2.84
CA ALA A 75 -6.88 -0.94 -1.52
C ALA A 75 -8.02 -0.82 -0.50
N HIS A 76 -8.10 -1.75 0.45
CA HIS A 76 -8.97 -1.62 1.62
C HIS A 76 -8.38 -0.60 2.59
N ARG A 77 -8.70 0.69 2.40
CA ARG A 77 -8.42 1.75 3.39
C ARG A 77 -9.49 1.76 4.48
N HIS A 78 -9.84 0.60 5.02
CA HIS A 78 -10.65 0.57 6.25
C HIS A 78 -9.74 1.11 7.36
N GLY A 79 -10.05 2.29 7.89
CA GLY A 79 -9.43 2.76 9.13
C GLY A 79 -9.58 1.65 10.18
N VAL A 80 -8.55 1.45 11.02
CA VAL A 80 -8.49 0.42 12.05
C VAL A 80 -9.89 0.15 12.60
N THR A 81 -10.46 -1.02 12.30
CA THR A 81 -11.73 -1.43 12.89
C THR A 81 -11.47 -1.51 14.39
N ILE A 82 -11.99 -0.55 15.14
CA ILE A 82 -11.88 -0.56 16.61
C ILE A 82 -12.81 -1.66 17.09
N CYS A 83 -12.25 -2.84 17.30
CA CYS A 83 -12.95 -3.95 17.94
C CYS A 83 -12.79 -3.77 19.46
N THR A 84 -13.80 -3.22 20.12
CA THR A 84 -13.88 -3.23 21.58
C THR A 84 -14.24 -4.64 22.04
N TYR A 85 -13.42 -5.25 22.89
CA TYR A 85 -13.76 -6.52 23.53
C TYR A 85 -14.41 -6.23 24.88
N GLU A 86 -15.72 -6.47 25.00
CA GLU A 86 -16.44 -6.30 26.26
C GLU A 86 -16.54 -7.63 26.99
N ALA A 87 -16.24 -7.64 28.29
CA ALA A 87 -16.36 -8.84 29.13
C ALA A 87 -17.82 -9.18 29.50
N ARG A 88 -18.75 -8.26 29.27
CA ARG A 88 -20.20 -8.42 29.47
C ARG A 88 -20.94 -7.73 28.33
N PRO A 89 -22.05 -8.30 27.84
CA PRO A 89 -22.82 -7.69 26.75
C PRO A 89 -23.38 -6.33 27.15
N ASN A 90 -23.23 -5.33 26.27
CA ASN A 90 -23.96 -4.07 26.36
C ASN A 90 -25.45 -4.29 26.07
N ILE A 91 -26.29 -4.22 27.10
CA ILE A 91 -27.75 -4.41 27.00
C ILE A 91 -28.39 -3.44 25.99
N ALA A 92 -27.79 -2.25 25.79
CA ALA A 92 -28.29 -1.27 24.83
C ALA A 92 -28.12 -1.68 23.35
N ASP A 93 -27.18 -2.57 23.04
CA ASP A 93 -26.94 -3.06 21.67
C ASP A 93 -27.83 -4.26 21.31
N HIS A 94 -28.51 -4.83 22.30
CA HIS A 94 -29.49 -5.88 22.06
C HIS A 94 -30.86 -5.25 21.84
N LYS A 95 -31.35 -5.26 20.59
CA LYS A 95 -32.76 -4.94 20.30
C LYS A 95 -33.64 -5.98 21.01
N THR A 96 -34.24 -5.61 22.13
CA THR A 96 -35.26 -6.43 22.79
C THR A 96 -36.51 -6.44 21.94
N GLU A 97 -36.68 -7.47 21.10
CA GLU A 97 -37.96 -7.80 20.48
C GLU A 97 -38.91 -8.35 21.55
N ASN A 98 -39.47 -7.47 22.39
CA ASN A 98 -40.54 -7.71 23.38
C ASN A 98 -40.09 -7.52 24.84
N ALA A 99 -40.38 -6.35 25.38
CA ALA A 99 -40.66 -6.16 26.80
C ALA A 99 -41.91 -5.28 26.97
N ASP A 100 -42.95 -5.56 26.18
CA ASP A 100 -44.31 -5.14 26.47
C ASP A 100 -45.02 -6.29 27.18
N HIS A 101 -45.83 -5.95 28.19
CA HIS A 101 -46.53 -6.79 29.16
C HIS A 101 -45.78 -7.13 30.47
N VAL A 102 -45.64 -6.11 31.32
CA VAL A 102 -45.80 -6.31 32.76
C VAL A 102 -47.10 -5.63 33.17
N ASN A 103 -48.14 -6.44 33.41
CA ASN A 103 -49.45 -5.99 33.90
C ASN A 103 -49.27 -5.43 35.32
N TYR A 104 -49.67 -4.18 35.51
CA TYR A 104 -49.85 -3.62 36.85
C TYR A 104 -51.15 -4.19 37.43
N GLN A 105 -51.07 -4.99 38.49
CA GLN A 105 -52.20 -5.27 39.35
C GLN A 105 -51.87 -4.91 40.79
N ILE A 106 -52.70 -4.01 41.32
CA ILE A 106 -52.73 -3.51 42.69
C ILE A 106 -53.42 -4.57 43.56
N GLN A 107 -52.81 -4.95 44.68
CA GLN A 107 -53.51 -5.13 45.96
C GLN A 107 -52.54 -5.04 47.13
#